data_AF-A0A415HVU7-F1
#
_entry.id   AF-A0A415HVU7-F1
#
_cell.length_a   1.000
_cell.length_b   1.000
_cell.length_c   1.000
_cell.angle_alpha   90.00
_cell.angle_beta   90.00
_cell.angle_gamma   90.00
#
_symmetry.space_group_name_H-M   'P 1'
#
loop_
_entity.id
_entity.type
_entity.pdbx_description
1 polymer ?
#
loop_
_entity_poly.entity_id
_entity_poly.type
_entity_poly.pdbx_seq_one_letter_code
_entity_poly.pdbx_strand_id
1 'polypeptide(L)'
;MAQKNDERIMQLKKTIEEKRQELASKPTRFNPITNCLLVLDKVTYNLHIDSSEMLLIKLNALLISAKDLEIDTSTLMISGSSLDDWIADVKANLEVQRYKAEKKKLDMLEKQLTALLSDDKQTELQIDSLEELLKDSE
;
A
#
# COMPACT_ATOMS: atom_id res chain seq x y z
N MET A 1 6.00 23.88 28.47
CA MET A 1 5.15 22.72 28.14
C MET A 1 4.99 22.54 26.63
N ALA A 2 4.73 23.62 25.87
CA ALA A 2 4.70 23.59 24.39
C ALA A 2 5.95 22.97 23.77
N GLN A 3 7.16 23.42 24.16
CA GLN A 3 8.44 22.85 23.68
C GLN A 3 8.56 21.32 23.80
N LYS A 4 8.11 20.72 24.91
CA LYS A 4 8.18 19.26 25.12
C LYS A 4 7.20 18.51 24.19
N ASN A 5 6.04 19.12 23.92
CA ASN A 5 5.08 18.56 22.98
C ASN A 5 5.57 18.71 21.54
N ASP A 6 6.14 19.85 21.19
CA ASP A 6 6.72 20.12 19.87
C ASP A 6 7.89 19.17 19.57
N GLU A 7 8.80 18.95 20.52
CA GLU A 7 9.90 17.98 20.36
C GLU A 7 9.37 16.56 20.11
N ARG A 8 8.33 16.15 20.85
CA ARG A 8 7.69 14.86 20.64
C ARG A 8 6.99 14.77 19.28
N ILE A 9 6.35 15.85 18.83
CA ILE A 9 5.72 15.93 17.50
C ILE A 9 6.77 15.79 16.40
N MET A 10 7.92 16.44 16.54
CA MET A 10 9.03 16.34 15.58
C MET A 10 9.60 14.92 15.52
N GLN A 11 9.75 14.23 16.66
CA GLN A 11 10.15 12.81 16.67
C GLN A 11 9.13 11.93 15.94
N LEU A 12 7.84 12.14 16.17
CA LEU A 12 6.78 11.38 15.49
C LEU A 12 6.75 11.65 13.98
N LYS A 13 6.97 12.90 13.55
CA LYS A 13 7.12 13.25 12.13
C LYS A 13 8.32 12.53 11.49
N LYS A 14 9.45 12.43 12.19
CA LYS A 14 10.61 11.67 11.72
C LYS A 14 10.28 10.19 11.53
N THR A 15 9.56 9.57 12.47
CA THR A 15 9.09 8.18 12.32
C THR A 15 8.13 8.00 11.14
N ILE A 16 7.29 9.01 10.83
CA ILE A 16 6.45 8.98 9.62
C ILE A 16 7.32 8.98 8.36
N GLU A 17 8.37 9.80 8.33
CA GLU A 17 9.28 9.88 7.18
C GLU A 17 10.04 8.56 6.94
N GLU A 18 10.55 7.93 8.00
CA GLU A 18 11.16 6.59 7.93
C GLU A 18 10.19 5.56 7.32
N LYS A 19 8.92 5.56 7.77
CA LYS A 19 7.88 4.69 7.21
C LYS A 19 7.54 5.01 5.75
N ARG A 20 7.64 6.28 5.32
CA ARG A 20 7.44 6.67 3.92
C ARG A 20 8.56 6.15 3.03
N GLN A 21 9.80 6.18 3.51
CA GLN A 21 10.95 5.63 2.80
C GLN A 21 10.82 4.12 2.62
N GLU A 22 10.40 3.39 3.66
CA GLU A 22 10.08 1.96 3.56
C GLU A 22 8.96 1.72 2.52
N LEU A 23 7.92 2.55 2.56
CA LEU A 23 6.77 2.44 1.66
C LEU A 23 7.14 2.74 0.19
N ALA A 24 8.15 3.56 -0.07
CA ALA A 24 8.60 3.93 -1.41
C ALA A 24 9.11 2.73 -2.24
N SER A 25 9.56 1.67 -1.56
CA SER A 25 10.01 0.42 -2.21
C SER A 25 8.85 -0.49 -2.67
N LYS A 26 7.62 -0.24 -2.20
CA LYS A 26 6.46 -1.10 -2.49
C LYS A 26 5.79 -0.75 -3.83
N PRO A 27 5.13 -1.72 -4.51
CA PRO A 27 4.45 -1.48 -5.77
C PRO A 27 3.29 -0.48 -5.60
N THR A 28 3.30 0.57 -6.42
CA THR A 28 2.31 1.66 -6.34
C THR A 28 1.14 1.48 -7.31
N ARG A 29 1.32 0.64 -8.34
CA ARG A 29 0.34 0.38 -9.40
C ARG A 29 0.12 -1.11 -9.57
N PHE A 30 -1.13 -1.44 -9.88
CA PHE A 30 -1.54 -2.81 -10.19
C PHE A 30 -1.39 -3.02 -11.70
N ASN A 31 -0.51 -3.95 -12.09
CA ASN A 31 -0.24 -4.34 -13.46
C ASN A 31 -0.59 -5.83 -13.62
N PRO A 32 -1.86 -6.16 -13.92
CA PRO A 32 -2.34 -7.53 -14.00
C PRO A 32 -1.77 -8.28 -15.21
N ILE A 33 -1.60 -9.59 -15.04
CA ILE A 33 -1.32 -10.55 -16.11
C ILE A 33 -2.63 -11.01 -16.76
N THR A 34 -3.67 -11.19 -15.94
CA THR A 34 -4.99 -11.67 -16.35
C THR A 34 -5.89 -10.56 -16.87
N ASN A 35 -7.04 -10.93 -17.43
CA ASN A 35 -8.10 -9.98 -17.81
C ASN A 35 -8.86 -9.39 -16.59
N CYS A 36 -8.47 -9.71 -15.35
CA CYS A 36 -9.10 -9.29 -14.10
C CYS A 36 -10.55 -9.73 -13.90
N LEU A 37 -11.11 -10.58 -14.77
CA LEU A 37 -12.46 -11.11 -14.67
C LEU A 37 -12.43 -12.62 -14.44
N LEU A 38 -12.40 -13.00 -13.16
CA LEU A 38 -12.34 -14.39 -12.72
C LEU A 38 -13.76 -14.92 -12.48
N VAL A 39 -14.12 -16.02 -13.13
CA VAL A 39 -15.31 -16.81 -12.79
C VAL A 39 -14.88 -18.06 -12.03
N LEU A 40 -15.24 -18.14 -10.76
CA LEU A 40 -14.94 -19.26 -9.87
C LEU A 40 -16.21 -19.69 -9.13
N ASP A 41 -16.56 -20.98 -9.20
CA ASP A 41 -17.77 -21.54 -8.58
C ASP A 41 -19.06 -20.80 -8.93
N LYS A 42 -19.19 -20.39 -10.20
CA LYS A 42 -20.30 -19.57 -10.74
C LYS A 42 -20.40 -18.16 -10.15
N VAL A 43 -19.41 -17.72 -9.37
CA VAL A 43 -19.28 -16.34 -8.88
C VAL A 43 -18.27 -15.60 -9.76
N THR A 44 -18.60 -14.37 -10.13
CA THR A 44 -17.73 -13.50 -10.92
C THR A 44 -17.02 -12.50 -10.01
N TYR A 45 -15.69 -12.49 -10.07
CA TYR A 45 -14.80 -11.59 -9.36
C TYR A 45 -14.14 -10.64 -10.36
N ASN A 46 -14.32 -9.33 -10.14
CA ASN A 46 -13.57 -8.31 -10.86
C ASN A 46 -12.45 -7.81 -9.96
N LEU A 47 -11.18 -8.08 -10.29
CA LEU A 47 -10.06 -7.74 -9.40
C LEU A 47 -9.89 -6.23 -9.17
N HIS A 48 -10.44 -5.37 -10.04
CA HIS A 48 -10.43 -3.93 -9.81
C HIS A 48 -11.42 -3.47 -8.73
N ILE A 49 -12.41 -4.31 -8.39
CA ILE A 49 -13.52 -3.97 -7.49
C ILE A 49 -13.53 -4.90 -6.26
N ASP A 50 -13.31 -6.19 -6.46
CA ASP A 50 -13.49 -7.28 -5.48
C ASP A 50 -12.25 -8.18 -5.39
N SER A 51 -11.10 -7.56 -5.19
CA SER A 51 -9.88 -8.25 -4.77
C SER A 51 -9.82 -8.25 -3.24
N SER A 52 -10.21 -9.38 -2.65
CA SER A 52 -10.26 -9.56 -1.20
C SER A 52 -9.32 -10.67 -0.72
N GLU A 53 -8.96 -10.63 0.56
CA GLU A 53 -8.19 -11.71 1.19
C GLU A 53 -8.96 -13.04 1.13
N MET A 54 -10.30 -13.00 1.14
CA MET A 54 -11.14 -14.19 0.97
C MET A 54 -10.95 -14.84 -0.40
N LEU A 55 -10.87 -14.03 -1.48
CA LEU A 55 -10.59 -14.56 -2.81
C LEU A 55 -9.21 -15.22 -2.87
N LEU A 56 -8.21 -14.60 -2.25
CA LEU A 56 -6.86 -15.18 -2.16
C LEU A 56 -6.85 -16.52 -1.40
N ILE A 57 -7.61 -16.62 -0.30
CA ILE A 57 -7.74 -17.87 0.46
C ILE A 57 -8.38 -18.96 -0.42
N LYS A 58 -9.44 -18.65 -1.17
CA LYS A 58 -10.07 -19.61 -2.09
C LYS A 58 -9.10 -20.12 -3.15
N LEU A 59 -8.38 -19.23 -3.81
CA LEU A 59 -7.39 -19.61 -4.81
C LEU A 59 -6.23 -20.41 -4.20
N ASN A 60 -5.80 -20.05 -2.99
CA ASN A 60 -4.77 -20.81 -2.28
C ASN A 60 -5.25 -22.20 -1.83
N ALA A 61 -6.53 -22.37 -1.52
CA ALA A 61 -7.10 -23.70 -1.25
C ALA A 61 -7.03 -24.60 -2.50
N LEU A 62 -7.33 -24.05 -3.69
CA LEU A 62 -7.13 -24.76 -4.95
C LEU A 62 -5.66 -25.09 -5.19
N LEU A 63 -4.75 -24.15 -4.90
CA LEU A 63 -3.31 -24.35 -5.04
C LEU A 63 -2.81 -25.51 -4.17
N ILE A 64 -3.20 -25.53 -2.90
CA ILE A 64 -2.81 -26.60 -1.96
C ILE A 64 -3.36 -27.94 -2.43
N SER A 65 -4.64 -27.98 -2.83
CA SER A 65 -5.27 -29.20 -3.34
C SER A 65 -4.60 -29.69 -4.62
N ALA A 66 -4.25 -28.80 -5.55
CA ALA A 66 -3.57 -29.16 -6.79
C ALA A 66 -2.19 -29.76 -6.49
N LYS A 67 -1.43 -29.16 -5.57
CA LYS A 67 -0.12 -29.69 -5.15
C LYS A 67 -0.22 -31.07 -4.50
N ASP A 68 -1.21 -31.26 -3.62
CA ASP A 68 -1.46 -32.54 -2.96
C ASP A 68 -1.82 -33.65 -3.96
N LEU A 69 -2.53 -33.29 -5.03
CA LEU A 69 -2.92 -34.18 -6.12
C LEU A 69 -1.86 -34.29 -7.24
N GLU A 70 -0.69 -33.68 -7.06
CA GLU A 70 0.40 -33.62 -8.06
C GLU A 70 -0.03 -33.02 -9.42
N ILE A 71 -0.98 -32.09 -9.41
CA ILE A 71 -1.48 -31.37 -10.59
C ILE A 71 -0.65 -30.10 -10.80
N ASP A 72 -0.12 -29.93 -12.01
CA ASP A 72 0.60 -28.72 -12.39
C ASP A 72 -0.35 -27.51 -12.51
N THR A 73 -0.17 -26.54 -11.60
CA THR A 73 -0.99 -25.34 -11.46
C THR A 73 -0.84 -24.36 -12.62
N SER A 74 0.28 -24.43 -13.35
CA SER A 74 0.50 -23.63 -14.55
C SER A 74 -0.38 -24.07 -15.72
N THR A 75 -0.85 -25.33 -15.69
CA THR A 75 -1.75 -25.90 -16.71
C THR A 75 -3.22 -25.82 -16.31
N LEU A 76 -3.51 -25.49 -15.04
CA LEU A 76 -4.86 -25.38 -14.53
C LEU A 76 -5.49 -24.04 -14.93
N MET A 77 -6.18 -24.04 -16.06
CA MET A 77 -6.79 -22.86 -16.64
C MET A 77 -8.14 -22.53 -16.00
N ILE A 78 -8.28 -21.31 -15.49
CA ILE A 78 -9.52 -20.76 -14.95
C ILE A 78 -9.79 -19.45 -15.69
N SER A 79 -10.96 -19.30 -16.32
CA SER A 79 -11.32 -18.06 -17.03
C SER A 79 -10.27 -17.58 -18.06
N GLY A 80 -9.51 -18.50 -18.67
CA GLY A 80 -8.53 -18.20 -19.71
C GLY A 80 -7.11 -17.90 -19.23
N SER A 81 -6.82 -17.94 -17.93
CA SER A 81 -5.47 -17.79 -17.36
C SER A 81 -5.16 -18.90 -16.36
N SER A 82 -3.89 -19.12 -16.04
CA SER A 82 -3.50 -20.18 -15.09
C SER A 82 -3.90 -19.81 -13.65
N LEU A 83 -4.00 -20.80 -12.77
CA LEU A 83 -4.22 -20.56 -11.35
C LEU A 83 -3.11 -19.68 -10.75
N ASP A 84 -1.86 -19.86 -11.20
CA ASP A 84 -0.72 -19.09 -10.73
C ASP A 84 -0.82 -17.61 -11.12
N ASP A 85 -1.26 -17.30 -12.35
CA ASP A 85 -1.49 -15.93 -12.80
C ASP A 85 -2.57 -15.24 -11.96
N TRP A 86 -3.67 -15.95 -11.66
CA TRP A 86 -4.73 -15.41 -10.81
C TRP A 86 -4.25 -15.12 -9.38
N ILE A 87 -3.46 -16.02 -8.79
CA ILE A 87 -2.89 -15.82 -7.46
C ILE A 87 -1.91 -14.64 -7.46
N ALA A 88 -1.07 -14.53 -8.49
CA ALA A 88 -0.14 -13.42 -8.64
C ALA A 88 -0.88 -12.08 -8.72
N ASP A 89 -1.92 -11.99 -9.56
CA ASP A 89 -2.71 -10.77 -9.72
C ASP A 89 -3.46 -10.38 -8.45
N VAL A 90 -4.10 -11.33 -7.76
CA VAL A 90 -4.81 -11.03 -6.50
C VAL A 90 -3.84 -10.53 -5.44
N LYS A 91 -2.66 -11.17 -5.30
CA LYS A 91 -1.61 -10.70 -4.38
C LYS A 91 -1.11 -9.31 -4.73
N ALA A 92 -0.80 -9.07 -6.00
CA ALA A 92 -0.31 -7.77 -6.46
C ALA A 92 -1.33 -6.66 -6.20
N ASN A 93 -2.62 -6.92 -6.43
CA ASN A 93 -3.68 -5.96 -6.16
C ASN A 93 -3.80 -5.66 -4.66
N LEU A 94 -3.80 -6.68 -3.80
CA LEU A 94 -3.86 -6.51 -2.35
C LEU A 94 -2.68 -5.71 -1.82
N GLU A 95 -1.47 -5.93 -2.33
CA GLU A 95 -0.29 -5.15 -1.96
C GLU A 95 -0.42 -3.67 -2.36
N VAL A 96 -0.95 -3.38 -3.55
CA VAL A 96 -1.23 -2.01 -3.99
C VAL A 96 -2.32 -1.35 -3.13
N GLN A 97 -3.34 -2.09 -2.72
CA GLN A 97 -4.37 -1.59 -1.79
C GLN A 97 -3.77 -1.26 -0.42
N ARG A 98 -2.94 -2.15 0.13
CA ARG A 98 -2.22 -1.95 1.39
C ARG A 98 -1.31 -0.72 1.31
N TYR A 99 -0.56 -0.58 0.22
CA TYR A 99 0.25 0.62 -0.05
C TYR A 99 -0.60 1.89 -0.01
N LYS A 100 -1.72 1.93 -0.75
CA LYS A 100 -2.60 3.11 -0.80
C LYS A 100 -3.20 3.44 0.58
N ALA A 101 -3.62 2.43 1.33
CA ALA A 101 -4.18 2.59 2.67
C ALA A 101 -3.13 3.11 3.65
N GLU A 102 -1.92 2.55 3.63
CA GLU A 102 -0.80 2.95 4.48
C GLU A 102 -0.35 4.38 4.15
N LYS A 103 -0.20 4.73 2.87
CA LYS A 103 0.09 6.09 2.42
C LYS A 103 -0.95 7.09 2.94
N LYS A 104 -2.24 6.81 2.73
CA LYS A 104 -3.33 7.67 3.19
C LYS A 104 -3.32 7.84 4.71
N LYS A 105 -2.99 6.78 5.45
CA LYS A 105 -2.86 6.83 6.91
C LYS A 105 -1.70 7.72 7.35
N LEU A 106 -0.53 7.58 6.72
CA LEU A 106 0.63 8.42 7.02
C LEU A 106 0.36 9.90 6.70
N ASP A 107 -0.27 10.20 5.55
CA ASP A 107 -0.65 11.57 5.17
C ASP A 107 -1.63 12.20 6.18
N MET A 108 -2.58 11.41 6.68
CA MET A 108 -3.52 11.86 7.71
C MET A 108 -2.81 12.13 9.04
N LEU A 109 -1.92 11.24 9.48
CA LEU A 109 -1.16 11.39 10.72
C LEU A 109 -0.23 12.61 10.66
N GLU A 110 0.44 12.84 9.53
CA GLU A 110 1.31 14.00 9.34
C GLU A 110 0.54 15.31 9.42
N LYS A 111 -0.64 15.38 8.79
CA LYS A 111 -1.53 16.55 8.88
C LYS A 111 -1.97 16.81 10.31
N GLN A 112 -2.37 15.78 11.04
CA GLN A 112 -2.76 15.89 12.45
C GLN A 112 -1.60 16.37 13.33
N LEU A 113 -0.41 15.81 13.15
CA LEU A 113 0.78 16.23 13.89
C LEU A 113 1.15 17.68 13.59
N THR A 114 1.06 18.11 12.32
CA THR A 114 1.34 19.50 11.93
C THR A 114 0.35 20.47 12.57
N ALA A 115 -0.93 20.12 12.63
CA ALA A 115 -1.96 20.93 13.28
C ALA A 115 -1.81 21.03 14.81
N LEU A 116 -1.04 20.14 15.44
CA LEU A 116 -0.78 20.14 16.88
C LEU A 116 0.49 20.91 17.28
N LEU A 117 1.31 21.35 16.32
CA LEU A 117 2.47 22.19 16.59
C LEU A 117 2.05 23.55 17.12
N SER A 118 2.83 24.12 18.04
CA SER A 118 2.64 25.50 18.48
C SER A 118 2.85 26.49 17.33
N ASP A 119 2.16 27.65 17.39
CA ASP A 119 2.28 28.71 16.37
C ASP A 119 3.73 29.20 16.22
N ASP A 120 4.46 29.31 17.34
CA ASP A 120 5.87 29.67 17.36
C ASP A 120 6.70 28.65 16.57
N LYS A 121 6.48 27.35 16.79
CA LYS A 121 7.22 26.29 16.09
C LYS A 121 6.84 26.19 14.62
N GLN A 122 5.57 26.43 14.28
CA GLN A 122 5.13 26.51 12.89
C GLN A 122 5.81 27.67 12.15
N THR A 123 5.92 28.83 12.81
CA THR A 123 6.59 30.00 12.25
C THR A 123 8.07 29.73 12.04
N GLU A 124 8.75 29.11 13.02
CA GLU A 124 10.15 28.69 12.90
C GLU A 124 10.36 27.79 11.67
N LEU A 125 9.54 26.73 11.51
CA LEU A 125 9.63 25.81 10.37
C LEU A 125 9.36 26.49 9.02
N GLN A 126 8.49 27.51 8.97
CA GLN A 126 8.24 28.28 7.76
C GLN A 126 9.44 29.17 7.39
N ILE A 127 10.07 29.80 8.38
CA ILE A 127 11.28 30.60 8.18
C ILE A 127 12.40 29.70 7.64
N ASP A 128 12.63 28.54 8.28
CA ASP A 128 13.65 27.58 7.84
C ASP A 128 13.42 27.13 6.39
N SER A 129 12.17 26.82 6.03
CA SER A 129 11.81 26.42 4.66
C SER A 129 12.06 27.53 3.63
N LEU A 130 11.78 28.79 3.97
CA LEU A 130 12.09 29.93 3.09
C LEU A 130 13.59 30.15 2.94
N GLU A 131 14.35 29.93 4.00
CA GLU A 131 15.81 30.03 3.97
C GLU A 131 16.43 28.94 3.06
N GLU A 132 15.97 27.69 3.15
CA GLU A 132 16.39 26.61 2.25
C GLU A 132 16.07 26.94 0.79
N LEU A 133 14.85 27.40 0.49
CA LEU A 133 14.47 27.77 -0.87
C LEU A 133 15.35 28.90 -1.45
N LEU A 134 15.77 29.85 -0.63
CA LEU A 134 16.68 30.92 -1.06
C LEU A 134 18.09 30.38 -1.36
N LYS A 135 18.57 29.37 -0.63
CA LYS A 135 19.89 28.76 -0.84
C LYS A 135 19.94 27.85 -2.06
N ASP A 136 18.85 27.16 -2.39
CA ASP A 136 18.74 26.32 -3.59
C ASP A 136 18.57 27.14 -4.89
N SER A 137 18.44 28.47 -4.78
CA SER A 137 18.27 29.41 -5.90
C SER A 137 19.58 30.02 -6.41
N GLU A 138 20.73 29.64 -5.83
CA GLU A 138 22.10 30.03 -6.25
C GLU A 138 22.82 28.87 -6.98
#